data_AF-A0A1D1V3F4-F1
#
_entry.id   AF-A0A1D1V3F4-F1
#
_cell.length_a   1.000
_cell.length_b   1.000
_cell.length_c   1.000
_cell.angle_alpha   90.00
_cell.angle_beta   90.00
_cell.angle_gamma   90.00
#
_symmetry.space_group_name_H-M   'P 1'
#
loop_
_entity.id
_entity.type
_entity.pdbx_description
1 polymer ?
#
loop_
_entity_poly.entity_id
_entity_poly.type
_entity_poly.pdbx_seq_one_letter_code
_entity_poly.pdbx_strand_id
1 'polypeptide(L)'
;MSSSATSPPGSPPPPYREDSGARITFSLGKVGGLISVDFIPGCTRAGGFVHGPEFEGFPVVLQRANQWLQSSGHLEIRTCETVEFNTKSNGQITNLVESITTVAGETANRYVRALRLWMQPRSDGAVIVQQIGYYNILPSVSVGWVSASASERLDTLIAKTNTLFMTNPIQGRIITIETVTLKVKNGTTQPDVTAWTERGGVNEYYAHMLRIFFVMGPPAYETIGMADFVPGVLNEGSLFSRPKVETFPAVLGKVSSWLMQQQPLGFRLTNVQTLLYKQKWTTHMDTLKMLYAEGEIHNYYVRYLRLAFVISNNAAMQSTAPNVRLTCKLFVPGMLQPPGCCHAGSYENQLQLRQRMDDWMKATAARIVAVETIQMRVFSGAENTEGFDTMHTWNLVTTHVQQGGRGHGHGGGFHEGHHGGHAHGHHGGYAHGHHHHTTTHHHKASERYLTLYRAYLDGFYSEPPGFPQLPSVEEYMRANASSCTIM
;
A
#
# COMPACT_ATOMS: atom_id res chain seq x y z
N MET A 1 -72.95 -26.52 -3.07
CA MET A 1 -72.01 -26.17 -4.15
C MET A 1 -71.26 -24.91 -3.72
N SER A 2 -70.07 -25.07 -3.16
CA SER A 2 -69.23 -23.99 -2.65
C SER A 2 -67.83 -24.18 -3.21
N SER A 3 -67.45 -23.34 -4.17
CA SER A 3 -66.14 -23.34 -4.82
C SER A 3 -65.15 -22.50 -4.01
N SER A 4 -64.11 -23.15 -3.48
CA SER A 4 -62.94 -22.51 -2.87
C SER A 4 -62.00 -21.98 -3.95
N ALA A 5 -61.76 -20.66 -3.96
CA ALA A 5 -60.78 -20.02 -4.82
C ALA A 5 -59.38 -20.12 -4.19
N THR A 6 -58.45 -20.70 -4.94
CA THR A 6 -57.02 -20.78 -4.64
C THR A 6 -56.32 -19.46 -4.97
N SER A 7 -55.52 -18.96 -4.04
CA SER A 7 -54.65 -17.79 -4.21
C SER A 7 -53.52 -18.08 -5.21
N PRO A 8 -53.07 -17.10 -6.02
CA PRO A 8 -51.96 -17.28 -6.94
C PRO A 8 -50.62 -17.37 -6.18
N PRO A 9 -49.61 -18.04 -6.78
CA PRO A 9 -48.28 -18.18 -6.18
C PRO A 9 -47.60 -16.81 -6.05
N GLY A 10 -47.05 -16.57 -4.86
CA GLY A 10 -46.35 -15.35 -4.50
C GLY A 10 -45.23 -15.02 -5.49
N SER A 11 -45.18 -13.76 -5.88
CA SER A 11 -44.06 -13.17 -6.62
C SER A 11 -42.73 -13.45 -5.93
N PRO A 12 -41.65 -13.74 -6.67
CA PRO A 12 -40.33 -13.98 -6.09
C PRO A 12 -39.90 -12.77 -5.25
N PRO A 13 -39.16 -12.98 -4.16
CA PRO A 13 -38.64 -11.90 -3.34
C PRO A 13 -37.78 -10.96 -4.21
N PRO A 14 -37.83 -9.64 -3.97
CA PRO A 14 -36.99 -8.70 -4.70
C PRO A 14 -35.51 -9.06 -4.52
N PRO A 15 -34.65 -8.83 -5.54
CA PRO A 15 -33.23 -9.07 -5.42
C PRO A 15 -32.65 -8.32 -4.22
N TYR A 16 -31.80 -9.02 -3.48
CA TYR A 16 -31.11 -8.55 -2.28
C TYR A 16 -30.49 -7.15 -2.53
N ARG A 17 -30.92 -6.16 -1.74
CA ARG A 17 -30.45 -4.78 -1.87
C ARG A 17 -28.97 -4.71 -1.43
N GLU A 18 -28.11 -4.23 -2.32
CA GLU A 18 -26.65 -4.04 -2.22
C GLU A 18 -26.20 -3.01 -1.13
N ASP A 19 -26.95 -2.84 -0.05
CA ASP A 19 -26.78 -1.76 0.94
C ASP A 19 -25.74 -2.07 2.05
N SER A 20 -25.14 -3.28 2.10
CA SER A 20 -24.25 -3.66 3.20
C SER A 20 -22.78 -3.26 3.02
N GLY A 21 -22.39 -2.72 1.86
CA GLY A 21 -21.02 -2.26 1.59
C GLY A 21 -19.93 -3.35 1.67
N ALA A 22 -20.30 -4.61 1.89
CA ALA A 22 -19.42 -5.76 1.85
C ALA A 22 -19.53 -6.42 0.46
N ARG A 23 -18.42 -6.43 -0.28
CA ARG A 23 -18.35 -7.13 -1.58
C ARG A 23 -17.65 -8.47 -1.38
N ILE A 24 -18.36 -9.53 -1.75
CA ILE A 24 -17.90 -10.91 -1.56
C ILE A 24 -17.65 -11.53 -2.93
N THR A 25 -16.50 -12.18 -3.10
CA THR A 25 -16.24 -13.10 -4.20
C THR A 25 -16.37 -14.51 -3.66
N PHE A 26 -17.33 -15.30 -4.17
CA PHE A 26 -17.46 -16.71 -3.80
C PHE A 26 -17.02 -17.60 -4.95
N SER A 27 -16.26 -18.65 -4.65
CA SER A 27 -16.29 -19.87 -5.44
C SER A 27 -16.36 -21.08 -4.51
N LEU A 28 -17.50 -21.77 -4.50
CA LEU A 28 -17.71 -22.98 -3.71
C LEU A 28 -17.02 -24.16 -4.41
N GLY A 29 -15.91 -24.61 -3.86
CA GLY A 29 -15.16 -25.78 -4.30
C GLY A 29 -14.38 -26.41 -3.14
N LYS A 30 -14.04 -27.70 -3.28
CA LYS A 30 -13.39 -28.60 -2.30
C LYS A 30 -12.30 -27.96 -1.43
N VAL A 31 -12.10 -28.54 -0.24
CA VAL A 31 -11.04 -28.27 0.77
C VAL A 31 -9.80 -27.64 0.15
N GLY A 32 -9.54 -26.38 0.49
CA GLY A 32 -8.55 -25.52 -0.15
C GLY A 32 -9.16 -24.20 -0.61
N GLY A 33 -8.31 -23.21 -0.89
CA GLY A 33 -8.74 -21.90 -1.39
C GLY A 33 -8.48 -20.74 -0.44
N LEU A 34 -8.81 -19.54 -0.91
CA LEU A 34 -8.64 -18.29 -0.20
C LEU A 34 -9.74 -17.33 -0.61
N ILE A 35 -10.53 -16.92 0.37
CA ILE A 35 -11.62 -15.95 0.20
C ILE A 35 -11.15 -14.63 0.79
N SER A 36 -11.49 -13.53 0.13
CA SER A 36 -11.30 -12.20 0.70
C SER A 36 -12.58 -11.39 0.69
N VAL A 37 -12.76 -10.54 1.70
CA VAL A 37 -13.90 -9.63 1.80
C VAL A 37 -13.40 -8.26 2.24
N ASP A 38 -13.87 -7.23 1.53
CA ASP A 38 -13.53 -5.84 1.79
C ASP A 38 -14.66 -5.13 2.53
N PHE A 39 -14.32 -4.50 3.64
CA PHE A 39 -15.21 -3.66 4.44
C PHE A 39 -14.75 -2.22 4.29
N ILE A 40 -15.45 -1.49 3.44
CA ILE A 40 -15.07 -0.14 3.02
C ILE A 40 -15.94 0.88 3.77
N PRO A 41 -15.37 1.92 4.39
CA PRO A 41 -16.14 2.95 5.08
C PRO A 41 -17.10 3.66 4.12
N GLY A 42 -18.34 3.88 4.55
CA GLY A 42 -19.32 4.66 3.80
C GLY A 42 -18.92 6.14 3.76
N CYS A 43 -19.19 6.83 2.65
CA CYS A 43 -19.03 8.28 2.58
C CYS A 43 -20.18 8.95 3.33
N THR A 44 -19.89 9.63 4.43
CA THR A 44 -20.88 10.32 5.27
C THR A 44 -21.19 11.72 4.78
N ARG A 45 -20.21 12.35 4.11
CA ARG A 45 -20.36 13.67 3.49
C ARG A 45 -19.53 13.74 2.22
N ALA A 46 -20.20 13.94 1.09
CA ALA A 46 -19.51 14.19 -0.17
C ALA A 46 -18.64 15.46 -0.07
N GLY A 47 -17.44 15.39 -0.64
CA GLY A 47 -16.58 16.56 -0.74
C GLY A 47 -17.00 17.48 -1.88
N GLY A 48 -16.34 18.63 -1.96
CA GLY A 48 -16.56 19.63 -3.00
C GLY A 48 -15.25 20.24 -3.48
N PHE A 49 -15.35 21.47 -4.00
CA PHE A 49 -14.18 22.25 -4.39
C PHE A 49 -13.34 22.68 -3.18
N VAL A 50 -14.00 23.01 -2.07
CA VAL A 50 -13.37 23.62 -0.88
C VAL A 50 -12.97 22.57 0.17
N HIS A 51 -13.79 21.52 0.35
CA HIS A 51 -13.58 20.48 1.36
C HIS A 51 -13.42 19.09 0.74
N GLY A 52 -12.69 18.21 1.42
CA GLY A 52 -12.60 16.80 1.07
C GLY A 52 -13.85 16.02 1.50
N PRO A 53 -14.10 14.85 0.91
CA PRO A 53 -15.13 13.93 1.39
C PRO A 53 -14.79 13.41 2.78
N GLU A 54 -15.83 13.12 3.56
CA GLU A 54 -15.73 12.47 4.87
C GLU A 54 -16.31 11.06 4.81
N PHE A 55 -15.73 10.20 5.63
CA PHE A 55 -16.02 8.78 5.67
C PHE A 55 -16.22 8.33 7.11
N GLU A 56 -16.92 7.21 7.26
CA GLU A 56 -17.06 6.53 8.53
C GLU A 56 -15.69 6.19 9.15
N GLY A 57 -15.60 6.26 10.48
CA GLY A 57 -14.41 5.85 11.20
C GLY A 57 -14.17 4.34 11.15
N PHE A 58 -12.94 3.92 11.43
CA PHE A 58 -12.54 2.51 11.43
C PHE A 58 -13.38 1.60 12.38
N PRO A 59 -13.87 2.06 13.56
CA PRO A 59 -14.79 1.27 14.39
C PRO A 59 -16.05 0.80 13.65
N VAL A 60 -16.63 1.64 12.79
CA VAL A 60 -17.83 1.30 12.02
C VAL A 60 -17.52 0.23 10.96
N VAL A 61 -16.33 0.32 10.35
CA VAL A 61 -15.82 -0.70 9.42
C VAL A 61 -15.68 -2.05 10.12
N LEU A 62 -15.07 -2.08 11.31
CA LEU A 62 -14.93 -3.29 12.11
C LEU A 62 -16.29 -3.86 12.54
N GLN A 63 -17.23 -3.00 12.94
CA GLN A 63 -18.58 -3.42 13.31
C GLN A 63 -19.28 -4.15 12.16
N ARG A 64 -19.18 -3.61 10.93
CA ARG A 64 -19.74 -4.26 9.73
C ARG A 64 -19.04 -5.59 9.42
N ALA A 65 -17.72 -5.67 9.61
CA ALA A 65 -16.99 -6.93 9.49
C ALA A 65 -17.52 -8.00 10.47
N ASN A 66 -17.73 -7.62 11.73
CA ASN A 66 -18.29 -8.50 12.75
C ASN A 66 -19.73 -8.94 12.46
N GLN A 67 -20.59 -8.05 11.96
CA GLN A 67 -21.95 -8.40 11.53
C GLN A 67 -21.93 -9.44 10.41
N TRP A 68 -21.03 -9.28 9.43
CA TRP A 68 -20.88 -10.24 8.35
C TRP A 68 -20.38 -11.60 8.86
N LEU A 69 -19.39 -11.60 9.76
CA LEU A 69 -18.82 -12.83 10.35
C LEU A 69 -19.84 -13.67 11.13
N GLN A 70 -20.91 -13.06 11.67
CA GLN A 70 -22.00 -13.80 12.32
C GLN A 70 -22.68 -14.80 11.38
N SER A 71 -22.75 -14.48 10.08
CA SER A 71 -23.34 -15.35 9.06
C SER A 71 -22.33 -16.27 8.36
N SER A 72 -21.03 -16.09 8.64
CA SER A 72 -19.93 -16.74 7.92
C SER A 72 -19.14 -17.73 8.79
N GLY A 73 -19.81 -18.40 9.74
CA GLY A 73 -19.14 -19.28 10.71
C GLY A 73 -18.41 -20.50 10.11
N HIS A 74 -18.70 -20.86 8.86
CA HIS A 74 -18.00 -21.91 8.10
C HIS A 74 -16.60 -21.51 7.60
N LEU A 75 -16.24 -20.22 7.74
CA LEU A 75 -14.95 -19.67 7.37
C LEU A 75 -14.07 -19.43 8.61
N GLU A 76 -12.77 -19.52 8.44
CA GLU A 76 -11.76 -19.19 9.43
C GLU A 76 -10.93 -17.99 8.95
N ILE A 77 -10.76 -16.99 9.81
CA ILE A 77 -9.90 -15.83 9.51
C ILE A 77 -8.44 -16.30 9.57
N ARG A 78 -7.72 -16.17 8.46
CA ARG A 78 -6.28 -16.48 8.40
C ARG A 78 -5.44 -15.26 8.71
N THR A 79 -5.78 -14.13 8.10
CA THR A 79 -5.12 -12.84 8.29
C THR A 79 -6.07 -11.72 7.87
N CYS A 80 -5.69 -10.48 8.13
CA CYS A 80 -6.37 -9.30 7.65
C CYS A 80 -5.37 -8.17 7.40
N GLU A 81 -5.76 -7.16 6.66
CA GLU A 81 -4.92 -5.99 6.38
C GLU A 81 -5.78 -4.73 6.25
N THR A 82 -5.18 -3.59 6.58
CA THR A 82 -5.74 -2.28 6.19
C THR A 82 -5.33 -1.99 4.75
N VAL A 83 -6.32 -1.87 3.86
CA VAL A 83 -6.08 -1.59 2.42
C VAL A 83 -6.51 -0.16 2.06
N GLU A 84 -5.80 0.44 1.12
CA GLU A 84 -6.02 1.82 0.68
C GLU A 84 -6.70 1.87 -0.69
N PHE A 85 -7.69 2.76 -0.81
CA PHE A 85 -8.43 3.02 -2.03
C PHE A 85 -8.39 4.51 -2.38
N ASN A 86 -8.29 4.81 -3.68
CA ASN A 86 -8.37 6.17 -4.20
C ASN A 86 -9.83 6.61 -4.29
N THR A 87 -10.05 7.89 -4.03
CA THR A 87 -11.37 8.51 -4.04
C THR A 87 -11.39 9.78 -4.88
N LYS A 88 -12.52 10.06 -5.52
CA LYS A 88 -12.79 11.36 -6.15
C LYS A 88 -13.17 12.40 -5.10
N SER A 89 -13.23 13.67 -5.51
CA SER A 89 -13.68 14.77 -4.65
C SER A 89 -15.07 14.56 -4.06
N ASN A 90 -15.98 13.90 -4.78
CA ASN A 90 -17.33 13.59 -4.32
C ASN A 90 -17.41 12.38 -3.37
N GLY A 91 -16.28 11.75 -3.01
CA GLY A 91 -16.25 10.55 -2.17
C GLY A 91 -16.43 9.22 -2.91
N GLN A 92 -16.61 9.24 -4.23
CA GLN A 92 -16.67 8.00 -5.02
C GLN A 92 -15.31 7.31 -5.04
N ILE A 93 -15.28 6.02 -4.69
CA ILE A 93 -14.08 5.19 -4.76
C ILE A 93 -13.81 4.78 -6.22
N THR A 94 -12.59 4.99 -6.70
CA THR A 94 -12.25 4.79 -8.12
C THR A 94 -11.65 3.44 -8.42
N ASN A 95 -10.86 2.89 -7.50
CA ASN A 95 -10.08 1.66 -7.70
C ASN A 95 -10.67 0.46 -6.95
N LEU A 96 -12.00 0.40 -6.84
CA LEU A 96 -12.67 -0.66 -6.10
C LEU A 96 -12.49 -2.03 -6.76
N VAL A 97 -12.43 -2.04 -8.09
CA VAL A 97 -12.27 -3.25 -8.90
C VAL A 97 -11.05 -3.13 -9.81
N GLU A 98 -10.69 -1.93 -10.25
CA GLU A 98 -9.53 -1.72 -11.12
C GLU A 98 -8.22 -2.06 -10.41
N SER A 99 -7.34 -2.80 -11.09
CA SER A 99 -6.00 -3.09 -10.59
C SER A 99 -5.00 -2.00 -10.92
N ILE A 100 -5.33 -1.10 -11.86
CA ILE A 100 -4.48 0.05 -12.21
C ILE A 100 -5.09 1.32 -11.63
N THR A 101 -4.25 2.17 -11.06
CA THR A 101 -4.65 3.49 -10.57
C THR A 101 -3.71 4.56 -11.10
N THR A 102 -4.25 5.76 -11.32
CA THR A 102 -3.45 6.94 -11.65
C THR A 102 -3.47 7.89 -10.46
N VAL A 103 -2.29 8.25 -9.99
CA VAL A 103 -2.07 9.25 -8.94
C VAL A 103 -1.60 10.52 -9.63
N ALA A 104 -2.36 11.59 -9.48
CA ALA A 104 -2.02 12.86 -10.10
C ALA A 104 -0.87 13.52 -9.32
N GLY A 105 0.12 14.07 -10.02
CA GLY A 105 1.33 14.54 -9.35
C GLY A 105 1.12 15.79 -8.48
N GLU A 106 0.37 16.77 -8.99
CA GLU A 106 0.19 18.07 -8.28
C GLU A 106 -1.18 18.24 -7.64
N THR A 107 -2.19 17.54 -8.15
CA THR A 107 -3.54 17.68 -7.62
C THR A 107 -3.72 16.88 -6.33
N ALA A 108 -4.69 17.28 -5.53
CA ALA A 108 -5.03 16.58 -4.30
C ALA A 108 -5.47 15.13 -4.58
N ASN A 109 -4.64 14.16 -4.16
CA ASN A 109 -4.99 12.76 -4.15
C ASN A 109 -5.72 12.46 -2.85
N ARG A 110 -6.86 11.76 -2.95
CA ARG A 110 -7.71 11.46 -1.80
C ARG A 110 -7.79 9.96 -1.65
N TYR A 111 -7.65 9.50 -0.41
CA TYR A 111 -7.60 8.09 -0.12
C TYR A 111 -8.56 7.75 1.01
N VAL A 112 -8.94 6.48 1.03
CA VAL A 112 -9.74 5.89 2.09
C VAL A 112 -9.18 4.52 2.46
N ARG A 113 -9.18 4.20 3.75
CA ARG A 113 -8.74 2.95 4.34
C ARG A 113 -9.92 2.07 4.68
N ALA A 114 -9.81 0.83 4.26
CA ALA A 114 -10.77 -0.23 4.52
C ALA A 114 -10.08 -1.38 5.26
N LEU A 115 -10.90 -2.31 5.74
CA LEU A 115 -10.43 -3.59 6.28
C LEU A 115 -10.64 -4.68 5.23
N ARG A 116 -9.61 -5.44 4.89
CA ARG A 116 -9.72 -6.67 4.11
C ARG A 116 -9.48 -7.87 5.01
N LEU A 117 -10.42 -8.81 5.02
CA LEU A 117 -10.25 -10.10 5.68
C LEU A 117 -9.84 -11.15 4.65
N TRP A 118 -8.87 -11.99 5.00
CA TRP A 118 -8.45 -13.16 4.22
C TRP A 118 -8.80 -14.43 5.00
N MET A 119 -9.59 -15.30 4.39
CA MET A 119 -10.25 -16.42 5.06
C MET A 119 -10.15 -17.71 4.27
N GLN A 120 -10.31 -18.84 4.94
CA GLN A 120 -10.41 -20.16 4.31
C GLN A 120 -11.61 -20.91 4.86
N PRO A 121 -12.19 -21.85 4.09
CA PRO A 121 -13.12 -22.82 4.66
C PRO A 121 -12.47 -23.57 5.82
N ARG A 122 -13.22 -23.76 6.90
CA ARG A 122 -12.75 -24.54 8.04
C ARG A 122 -12.51 -25.99 7.65
N SER A 123 -11.36 -26.54 8.03
CA SER A 123 -10.99 -27.92 7.70
C SER A 123 -11.79 -28.96 8.48
N ASP A 124 -12.29 -28.61 9.66
CA ASP A 124 -13.14 -29.45 10.51
C ASP A 124 -14.63 -29.43 10.12
N GLY A 125 -15.01 -28.58 9.15
CA GLY A 125 -16.41 -28.36 8.76
C GLY A 125 -17.27 -27.71 9.84
N ALA A 126 -16.67 -27.26 10.95
CA ALA A 126 -17.41 -26.63 12.04
C ALA A 126 -17.94 -25.26 11.61
N VAL A 127 -19.06 -24.86 12.23
CA VAL A 127 -19.63 -23.52 12.07
C VAL A 127 -19.39 -22.75 13.37
N ILE A 128 -18.34 -21.93 13.39
CA ILE A 128 -17.93 -21.15 14.56
C ILE A 128 -17.98 -19.67 14.21
N VAL A 129 -18.88 -18.96 14.88
CA VAL A 129 -18.96 -17.50 14.79
C VAL A 129 -17.69 -16.91 15.41
N GLN A 130 -17.05 -16.02 14.65
CA GLN A 130 -15.87 -15.28 15.09
C GLN A 130 -16.22 -13.80 15.20
N GLN A 131 -15.58 -13.13 16.15
CA GLN A 131 -15.62 -11.68 16.28
C GLN A 131 -14.17 -11.19 16.24
N ILE A 132 -13.89 -10.19 15.41
CA ILE A 132 -12.60 -9.53 15.31
C ILE A 132 -12.60 -8.24 16.13
N GLY A 133 -11.54 -8.04 16.90
CA GLY A 133 -11.19 -6.81 17.60
C GLY A 133 -9.93 -6.19 17.01
N TYR A 134 -9.67 -4.92 17.35
CA TYR A 134 -8.37 -4.29 17.07
C TYR A 134 -7.88 -3.44 18.23
N TYR A 135 -6.58 -3.19 18.25
CA TYR A 135 -5.90 -2.31 19.19
C TYR A 135 -4.82 -1.50 18.46
N ASN A 136 -4.85 -0.18 18.59
CA ASN A 136 -3.87 0.71 17.95
C ASN A 136 -2.80 1.15 18.97
N ILE A 137 -1.54 1.11 18.56
CA ILE A 137 -0.40 1.60 19.33
C ILE A 137 0.22 2.75 18.55
N LEU A 138 0.23 3.94 19.14
CA LEU A 138 0.75 5.15 18.52
C LEU A 138 1.99 5.65 19.25
N PRO A 139 3.00 6.16 18.54
CA PRO A 139 4.01 7.02 19.16
C PRO A 139 3.35 8.32 19.62
N SER A 140 3.84 8.90 20.71
CA SER A 140 3.53 10.30 20.99
C SER A 140 4.27 11.18 19.99
N VAL A 141 3.54 12.06 19.29
CA VAL A 141 4.08 12.93 18.24
C VAL A 141 3.95 14.39 18.69
N SER A 142 5.00 15.17 18.46
CA SER A 142 4.95 16.62 18.61
C SER A 142 5.38 17.28 17.29
N VAL A 143 4.58 18.23 16.81
CA VAL A 143 4.87 19.00 15.58
C VAL A 143 5.05 20.45 15.98
N GLY A 144 6.29 20.93 15.90
CA GLY A 144 6.63 22.34 15.99
C GLY A 144 6.50 23.05 14.65
N TRP A 145 6.80 24.35 14.64
CA TRP A 145 6.72 25.19 13.43
C TRP A 145 7.70 24.78 12.32
N VAL A 146 8.87 24.24 12.69
CA VAL A 146 9.97 23.93 11.76
C VAL A 146 10.29 22.43 11.70
N SER A 147 9.92 21.68 12.74
CA SER A 147 10.27 20.27 12.86
C SER A 147 9.14 19.48 13.52
N ALA A 148 9.08 18.19 13.22
CA ALA A 148 8.27 17.24 13.95
C ALA A 148 9.18 16.18 14.56
N SER A 149 8.84 15.72 15.75
CA SER A 149 9.52 14.63 16.45
C SER A 149 8.49 13.64 17.00
N ALA A 150 8.85 12.36 16.99
CA ALA A 150 8.16 11.35 17.78
C ALA A 150 8.98 11.10 19.04
N SER A 151 8.32 10.98 20.17
CA SER A 151 8.97 10.71 21.45
C SER A 151 9.47 9.27 21.55
N GLU A 152 8.93 8.35 20.73
CA GLU A 152 9.13 6.91 20.87
C GLU A 152 9.57 6.27 19.55
N ARG A 153 10.55 5.37 19.66
CA ARG A 153 10.96 4.42 18.62
C ARG A 153 10.08 3.16 18.69
N LEU A 154 10.11 2.35 17.63
CA LEU A 154 9.32 1.13 17.52
C LEU A 154 9.56 0.13 18.67
N ASP A 155 10.83 -0.13 18.98
CA ASP A 155 11.26 -1.04 20.06
C ASP A 155 10.67 -0.64 21.42
N THR A 156 10.67 0.66 21.71
CA THR A 156 10.13 1.25 22.93
C THR A 156 8.61 1.07 23.00
N LEU A 157 7.90 1.26 21.88
CA LEU A 157 6.45 1.04 21.79
C LEU A 157 6.10 -0.44 22.02
N ILE A 158 6.86 -1.35 21.42
CA ILE A 158 6.69 -2.79 21.61
C ILE A 158 6.91 -3.17 23.08
N ALA A 159 8.00 -2.71 23.70
CA ALA A 159 8.30 -2.99 25.10
C ALA A 159 7.18 -2.52 26.04
N LYS A 160 6.72 -1.27 25.88
CA LYS A 160 5.60 -0.72 26.66
C LYS A 160 4.30 -1.50 26.46
N THR A 161 4.01 -1.90 25.22
CA THR A 161 2.83 -2.69 24.89
C THR A 161 2.89 -4.07 25.55
N ASN A 162 4.05 -4.72 25.53
CA ASN A 162 4.22 -6.02 26.20
C ASN A 162 4.04 -5.90 27.71
N THR A 163 4.57 -4.86 28.36
CA THR A 163 4.30 -4.58 29.78
C THR A 163 2.79 -4.39 30.05
N LEU A 164 2.08 -3.69 29.15
CA LEU A 164 0.63 -3.54 29.25
C LEU A 164 -0.07 -4.90 29.13
N PHE A 165 0.27 -5.73 28.13
CA PHE A 165 -0.38 -7.03 27.92
C PHE A 165 -0.10 -8.05 29.02
N MET A 166 0.99 -7.92 29.77
CA MET A 166 1.22 -8.73 30.96
C MET A 166 0.18 -8.48 32.07
N THR A 167 -0.31 -7.25 32.18
CA THR A 167 -1.30 -6.86 33.22
C THR A 167 -2.73 -6.80 32.70
N ASN A 168 -2.90 -6.54 31.40
CA ASN A 168 -4.17 -6.47 30.70
C ASN A 168 -4.07 -7.26 29.38
N PRO A 169 -4.10 -8.61 29.44
CA PRO A 169 -4.00 -9.45 28.25
C PRO A 169 -5.15 -9.20 27.27
N ILE A 170 -4.83 -9.27 25.97
CA ILE A 170 -5.84 -9.17 24.91
C ILE A 170 -6.88 -10.28 25.12
N GLN A 171 -8.16 -9.92 24.99
CA GLN A 171 -9.29 -10.84 25.07
C GLN A 171 -9.46 -11.63 23.78
N GLY A 172 -8.52 -12.53 23.50
CA GLY A 172 -8.51 -13.35 22.31
C GLY A 172 -7.12 -13.54 21.70
N ARG A 173 -7.07 -14.13 20.51
CA ARG A 173 -5.83 -14.50 19.83
C ARG A 173 -5.43 -13.47 18.80
N ILE A 174 -4.20 -12.96 18.85
CA ILE A 174 -3.68 -12.03 17.83
C ILE A 174 -3.57 -12.76 16.48
N ILE A 175 -4.16 -12.19 15.43
CA ILE A 175 -4.08 -12.75 14.07
C ILE A 175 -3.09 -12.00 13.19
N THR A 176 -3.05 -10.67 13.30
CA THR A 176 -2.19 -9.82 12.48
C THR A 176 -1.72 -8.63 13.31
N ILE A 177 -0.45 -8.26 13.15
CA ILE A 177 0.08 -6.98 13.60
C ILE A 177 0.65 -6.27 12.37
N GLU A 178 0.12 -5.10 12.03
CA GLU A 178 0.55 -4.33 10.85
C GLU A 178 1.11 -2.97 11.26
N THR A 179 2.05 -2.46 10.46
CA THR A 179 2.47 -1.07 10.53
C THR A 179 1.57 -0.26 9.59
N VAL A 180 0.90 0.77 10.11
CA VAL A 180 0.03 1.66 9.33
C VAL A 180 0.59 3.08 9.37
N THR A 181 0.70 3.71 8.21
CA THR A 181 1.18 5.10 8.11
C THR A 181 0.02 6.07 8.36
N LEU A 182 0.13 6.97 9.33
CA LEU A 182 -0.85 8.01 9.61
C LEU A 182 -0.33 9.37 9.18
N LYS A 183 -1.17 10.15 8.49
CA LYS A 183 -0.87 11.56 8.26
C LYS A 183 -1.01 12.34 9.57
N VAL A 184 0.02 13.10 9.93
CA VAL A 184 0.01 13.97 11.11
C VAL A 184 -0.56 15.32 10.72
N LYS A 185 -1.58 15.78 11.45
CA LYS A 185 -2.21 17.10 11.26
C LYS A 185 -2.23 17.85 12.59
N ASN A 186 -1.73 19.08 12.58
CA ASN A 186 -1.73 19.98 13.75
C ASN A 186 -1.15 19.30 15.01
N GLY A 187 -0.07 18.54 14.88
CA GLY A 187 0.54 17.82 16.01
C GLY A 187 -0.22 16.60 16.51
N THR A 188 -1.32 16.20 15.87
CA THR A 188 -2.14 15.07 16.28
C THR A 188 -2.24 14.00 15.20
N THR A 189 -2.39 12.76 15.63
CA THR A 189 -2.70 11.60 14.80
C THR A 189 -4.04 11.03 15.24
N GLN A 190 -4.92 10.73 14.28
CA GLN A 190 -6.21 10.10 14.55
C GLN A 190 -6.20 8.70 13.94
N PRO A 191 -5.95 7.64 14.74
CA PRO A 191 -5.72 6.30 14.19
C PRO A 191 -6.96 5.67 13.54
N ASP A 192 -8.14 6.14 13.92
CA ASP A 192 -9.43 5.61 13.43
C ASP A 192 -10.00 6.44 12.27
N VAL A 193 -9.32 7.51 11.84
CA VAL A 193 -9.67 8.23 10.62
C VAL A 193 -9.32 7.35 9.42
N THR A 194 -10.34 7.09 8.60
CA THR A 194 -10.20 6.26 7.41
C THR A 194 -9.83 7.05 6.17
N ALA A 195 -10.04 8.36 6.13
CA ALA A 195 -9.82 9.15 4.93
C ALA A 195 -8.80 10.27 5.12
N TRP A 196 -7.98 10.49 4.09
CA TRP A 196 -7.03 11.60 4.05
C TRP A 196 -6.87 12.14 2.64
N THR A 197 -6.19 13.27 2.55
CA THR A 197 -5.87 13.94 1.30
C THR A 197 -4.40 14.27 1.33
N GLU A 198 -3.67 13.90 0.29
CA GLU A 198 -2.28 14.26 0.04
C GLU A 198 -2.24 15.35 -1.00
N ARG A 199 -1.41 16.36 -0.77
CA ARG A 199 -1.17 17.44 -1.74
C ARG A 199 0.33 17.52 -1.98
N GLY A 200 0.73 17.51 -3.26
CA GLY A 200 2.13 17.73 -3.62
C GLY A 200 2.60 19.12 -3.17
N GLY A 201 3.89 19.23 -2.86
CA GLY A 201 4.57 20.53 -2.66
C GLY A 201 4.50 21.15 -1.27
N VAL A 202 3.87 20.49 -0.28
CA VAL A 202 3.90 20.92 1.13
C VAL A 202 4.68 19.88 1.94
N ASN A 203 5.41 20.33 2.97
CA ASN A 203 6.01 19.42 3.95
C ASN A 203 4.89 18.69 4.70
N GLU A 204 4.71 17.41 4.41
CA GLU A 204 3.75 16.56 5.11
C GLU A 204 4.49 15.65 6.08
N TYR A 205 3.96 15.50 7.29
CA TYR A 205 4.52 14.61 8.30
C TYR A 205 3.66 13.36 8.41
N TYR A 206 4.32 12.23 8.56
CA TYR A 206 3.69 10.92 8.68
C TYR A 206 4.26 10.17 9.87
N ALA A 207 3.39 9.58 10.66
CA ALA A 207 3.76 8.72 11.77
C ALA A 207 3.39 7.27 11.46
N HIS A 208 4.22 6.31 11.86
CA HIS A 208 3.83 4.91 11.85
C HIS A 208 3.10 4.58 13.15
N MET A 209 1.96 3.88 13.05
CA MET A 209 1.31 3.22 14.17
C MET A 209 1.39 1.71 13.98
N LEU A 210 1.24 0.96 15.06
CA LEU A 210 0.97 -0.48 14.98
C LEU A 210 -0.52 -0.72 15.19
N ARG A 211 -1.14 -1.52 14.32
CA ARG A 211 -2.51 -2.00 14.50
C ARG A 211 -2.48 -3.50 14.71
N ILE A 212 -2.98 -3.94 15.86
CA ILE A 212 -3.10 -5.33 16.24
C ILE A 212 -4.54 -5.75 16.00
N PHE A 213 -4.75 -6.78 15.18
CA PHE A 213 -6.04 -7.44 15.02
C PHE A 213 -6.04 -8.76 15.77
N PHE A 214 -7.16 -9.08 16.41
CA PHE A 214 -7.31 -10.32 17.18
C PHE A 214 -8.72 -10.89 17.02
N VAL A 215 -8.84 -12.22 17.06
CA VAL A 215 -10.13 -12.89 17.16
C VAL A 215 -10.49 -13.01 18.63
N MET A 216 -11.65 -12.48 19.01
CA MET A 216 -12.11 -12.45 20.40
C MET A 216 -12.25 -13.85 20.98
N GLY A 217 -11.88 -13.99 22.26
CA GLY A 217 -11.90 -15.24 22.99
C GLY A 217 -11.37 -15.06 24.41
N PRO A 218 -10.99 -16.16 25.09
CA PRO A 218 -10.34 -16.07 26.39
C PRO A 218 -9.06 -15.21 26.32
N PRO A 219 -8.65 -14.59 27.45
CA PRO A 219 -7.42 -13.82 27.51
C PRO A 219 -6.21 -14.62 26.99
N ALA A 220 -5.48 -14.05 26.02
CA ALA A 220 -4.24 -14.63 25.52
C ALA A 220 -3.02 -13.87 26.08
N TYR A 221 -2.12 -14.63 26.70
CA TYR A 221 -0.87 -14.12 27.24
C TYR A 221 0.21 -14.23 26.16
N GLU A 222 0.16 -13.30 25.21
CA GLU A 222 1.09 -13.22 24.08
C GLU A 222 2.00 -12.01 24.23
N THR A 223 3.30 -12.23 24.01
CA THR A 223 4.29 -11.15 23.86
C THR A 223 4.45 -10.87 22.38
N ILE A 224 4.29 -9.61 21.95
CA ILE A 224 4.47 -9.20 20.56
C ILE A 224 5.94 -8.84 20.28
N GLY A 225 6.38 -9.03 19.05
CA GLY A 225 7.69 -8.58 18.59
C GLY A 225 7.75 -8.35 17.09
N MET A 226 8.83 -7.68 16.66
CA MET A 226 9.07 -7.37 15.25
C MET A 226 10.53 -7.55 14.88
N ALA A 227 10.78 -7.91 13.63
CA ALA A 227 12.11 -8.01 13.05
C ALA A 227 12.13 -7.39 11.64
N ASP A 228 13.12 -6.54 11.37
CA ASP A 228 13.26 -5.83 10.11
C ASP A 228 14.43 -6.38 9.29
N PHE A 229 14.23 -6.49 7.98
CA PHE A 229 15.18 -7.04 7.03
C PHE A 229 15.39 -6.06 5.89
N VAL A 230 16.51 -5.36 5.97
CA VAL A 230 16.95 -4.34 5.00
C VAL A 230 17.68 -5.03 3.84
N PRO A 231 17.44 -4.62 2.58
CA PRO A 231 18.24 -5.11 1.47
C PRO A 231 19.69 -4.60 1.58
N GLY A 232 20.65 -5.48 1.33
CA GLY A 232 22.06 -5.12 1.24
C GLY A 232 22.31 -4.20 0.04
N VAL A 233 23.27 -3.28 0.16
CA VAL A 233 23.68 -2.42 -0.95
C VAL A 233 24.65 -3.19 -1.84
N LEU A 234 24.28 -3.40 -3.09
CA LEU A 234 25.11 -4.08 -4.09
C LEU A 234 26.00 -3.10 -4.85
N ASN A 235 25.52 -1.87 -5.03
CA ASN A 235 26.25 -0.77 -5.64
C ASN A 235 25.71 0.54 -5.04
N GLU A 236 26.59 1.40 -4.51
CA GLU A 236 26.16 2.68 -3.93
C GLU A 236 25.70 3.70 -4.98
N GLY A 237 25.89 3.40 -6.26
CA GLY A 237 25.70 4.35 -7.34
C GLY A 237 26.87 5.33 -7.44
N SER A 238 26.72 6.29 -8.35
CA SER A 238 27.67 7.38 -8.59
C SER A 238 26.89 8.56 -9.16
N LEU A 239 27.58 9.62 -9.59
CA LEU A 239 26.96 10.75 -10.28
C LEU A 239 26.16 10.31 -11.54
N PHE A 240 26.54 9.17 -12.15
CA PHE A 240 25.95 8.66 -13.40
C PHE A 240 25.30 7.29 -13.26
N SER A 241 25.28 6.71 -12.06
CA SER A 241 24.65 5.42 -11.81
C SER A 241 23.78 5.47 -10.57
N ARG A 242 22.60 4.87 -10.66
CA ARG A 242 21.71 4.74 -9.50
C ARG A 242 22.25 3.67 -8.55
N PRO A 243 21.98 3.80 -7.25
CA PRO A 243 22.25 2.72 -6.31
C PRO A 243 21.50 1.45 -6.71
N LYS A 244 22.09 0.30 -6.39
CA LYS A 244 21.45 -1.00 -6.50
C LYS A 244 21.48 -1.68 -5.15
N VAL A 245 20.37 -2.29 -4.80
CA VAL A 245 20.21 -3.07 -3.57
C VAL A 245 19.77 -4.49 -3.90
N GLU A 246 19.88 -5.39 -2.93
CA GLU A 246 19.37 -6.76 -3.03
C GLU A 246 17.89 -6.80 -3.46
N THR A 247 17.52 -7.81 -4.24
CA THR A 247 16.14 -8.03 -4.68
C THR A 247 15.27 -8.61 -3.56
N PHE A 248 13.96 -8.56 -3.76
CA PHE A 248 13.00 -9.10 -2.80
C PHE A 248 13.26 -10.58 -2.47
N PRO A 249 13.47 -11.51 -3.44
CA PRO A 249 13.79 -12.90 -3.13
C PRO A 249 15.04 -13.08 -2.26
N ALA A 250 16.08 -12.25 -2.46
CA ALA A 250 17.29 -12.31 -1.64
C ALA A 250 17.01 -11.89 -0.19
N VAL A 251 16.24 -10.82 0.02
CA VAL A 251 15.81 -10.40 1.36
C VAL A 251 14.92 -11.44 2.01
N LEU A 252 13.98 -12.04 1.28
CA LEU A 252 13.12 -13.11 1.79
C LEU A 252 13.93 -14.35 2.19
N GLY A 253 15.01 -14.67 1.47
CA GLY A 253 15.95 -15.74 1.85
C GLY A 253 16.59 -15.51 3.22
N LYS A 254 16.97 -14.27 3.54
CA LYS A 254 17.46 -13.88 4.88
C LYS A 254 16.38 -14.02 5.94
N VAL A 255 15.16 -13.60 5.63
CA VAL A 255 13.98 -13.76 6.50
C VAL A 255 13.73 -15.23 6.82
N SER A 256 13.66 -16.10 5.80
CA SER A 256 13.43 -17.53 6.00
C SER A 256 14.53 -18.18 6.83
N SER A 257 15.78 -17.77 6.63
CA SER A 257 16.92 -18.30 7.40
C SER A 257 16.83 -17.89 8.88
N TRP A 258 16.49 -16.62 9.15
CA TRP A 258 16.27 -16.13 10.50
C TRP A 258 15.10 -16.85 11.19
N LEU A 259 13.98 -17.03 10.50
CA LEU A 259 12.81 -17.75 11.06
C LEU A 259 13.15 -19.19 11.46
N MET A 260 13.99 -19.90 10.69
CA MET A 260 14.42 -21.25 11.04
C MET A 260 15.30 -21.27 12.31
N GLN A 261 16.07 -20.21 12.56
CA GLN A 261 16.89 -20.08 13.78
C GLN A 261 16.06 -19.75 15.02
N GLN A 262 14.92 -19.05 14.85
CA GLN A 262 14.07 -18.62 15.97
C GLN A 262 13.08 -19.69 16.45
N GLN A 263 12.83 -20.75 15.68
CA GLN A 263 11.79 -21.76 15.98
C GLN A 263 11.74 -22.31 17.41
N PRO A 264 12.86 -22.55 18.13
CA PRO A 264 12.82 -23.15 19.47
C PRO A 264 12.05 -22.36 20.54
N LEU A 265 11.72 -21.09 20.29
CA LEU A 265 11.14 -20.17 21.28
C LEU A 265 9.62 -20.02 21.17
N GLY A 266 8.93 -20.88 20.40
CA GLY A 266 7.46 -20.84 20.30
C GLY A 266 6.92 -19.62 19.54
N PHE A 267 7.66 -19.16 18.53
CA PHE A 267 7.28 -18.04 17.68
C PHE A 267 6.10 -18.39 16.78
N ARG A 268 5.12 -17.50 16.73
CA ARG A 268 4.08 -17.52 15.71
C ARG A 268 4.14 -16.24 14.88
N LEU A 269 4.49 -16.40 13.61
CA LEU A 269 4.44 -15.32 12.64
C LEU A 269 2.98 -14.90 12.43
N THR A 270 2.71 -13.60 12.53
CA THR A 270 1.36 -13.02 12.39
C THR A 270 1.23 -12.14 11.16
N ASN A 271 2.35 -11.56 10.71
CA ASN A 271 2.35 -10.73 9.52
C ASN A 271 3.75 -10.64 8.89
N VAL A 272 3.78 -10.41 7.58
CA VAL A 272 4.96 -10.00 6.82
C VAL A 272 4.54 -8.82 5.95
N GLN A 273 5.24 -7.71 6.08
CA GLN A 273 4.89 -6.46 5.41
C GLN A 273 6.12 -5.85 4.74
N THR A 274 5.94 -5.33 3.54
CA THR A 274 6.90 -4.54 2.79
C THR A 274 6.68 -3.07 3.09
N LEU A 275 7.63 -2.45 3.79
CA LEU A 275 7.55 -1.04 4.16
C LEU A 275 8.47 -0.20 3.29
N LEU A 276 8.00 1.00 2.95
CA LEU A 276 8.76 1.96 2.15
C LEU A 276 9.45 2.97 3.07
N TYR A 277 10.77 3.07 2.95
CA TYR A 277 11.58 4.05 3.67
C TYR A 277 12.15 5.07 2.70
N LYS A 278 11.83 6.34 2.97
CA LYS A 278 12.40 7.46 2.22
C LYS A 278 13.81 7.77 2.71
N GLN A 279 14.77 7.83 1.78
CA GLN A 279 16.14 8.25 2.08
C GLN A 279 16.72 9.14 0.99
N LYS A 280 17.70 9.98 1.33
CA LYS A 280 18.35 10.86 0.36
C LYS A 280 19.28 10.10 -0.60
N TRP A 281 19.90 9.02 -0.11
CA TRP A 281 20.79 8.12 -0.84
C TRP A 281 20.95 6.79 -0.09
N THR A 282 21.98 5.97 -0.34
CA THR A 282 22.31 4.72 0.38
C THR A 282 22.76 4.88 1.85
N THR A 283 22.31 5.94 2.52
CA THR A 283 22.56 6.15 3.95
C THR A 283 21.95 5.04 4.80
N HIS A 284 22.48 4.86 6.02
CA HIS A 284 21.92 3.91 6.98
C HIS A 284 20.42 4.14 7.21
N MET A 285 19.62 3.09 7.05
CA MET A 285 18.18 3.11 7.24
C MET A 285 17.82 2.85 8.70
N ASP A 286 17.11 3.79 9.33
CA ASP A 286 16.59 3.60 10.70
C ASP A 286 15.14 3.10 10.64
N THR A 287 14.97 1.78 10.58
CA THR A 287 13.64 1.14 10.48
C THR A 287 12.80 1.29 11.74
N LEU A 288 13.40 1.65 12.87
CA LEU A 288 12.70 1.84 14.14
C LEU A 288 12.12 3.26 14.28
N LYS A 289 12.39 4.14 13.31
CA LYS A 289 11.86 5.50 13.29
C LYS A 289 10.35 5.47 13.02
N MET A 290 9.58 6.06 13.93
CA MET A 290 8.11 6.08 13.86
C MET A 290 7.54 7.37 13.27
N LEU A 291 8.38 8.29 12.77
CA LEU A 291 7.95 9.55 12.17
C LEU A 291 8.87 9.95 11.02
N TYR A 292 8.30 10.38 9.90
CA TYR A 292 9.07 10.92 8.78
C TYR A 292 8.34 12.11 8.14
N ALA A 293 9.08 12.85 7.31
CA ALA A 293 8.58 14.00 6.58
C ALA A 293 8.75 13.79 5.07
N GLU A 294 7.74 14.19 4.32
CA GLU A 294 7.75 14.27 2.87
C GLU A 294 7.75 15.74 2.44
N GLY A 295 8.86 16.22 1.90
CA GLY A 295 9.00 17.61 1.44
C GLY A 295 9.92 17.84 0.25
N GLU A 296 10.66 16.81 -0.18
CA GLU A 296 11.64 16.92 -1.27
C GLU A 296 11.13 16.15 -2.50
N ILE A 297 11.37 16.71 -3.69
CA ILE A 297 10.94 16.15 -4.98
C ILE A 297 11.84 14.96 -5.39
N HIS A 298 13.10 14.97 -4.94
CA HIS A 298 14.12 13.95 -5.24
C HIS A 298 14.17 12.91 -4.12
N ASN A 299 13.31 11.90 -4.21
CA ASN A 299 13.28 10.85 -3.19
C ASN A 299 13.68 9.51 -3.82
N TYR A 300 14.73 8.93 -3.24
CA TYR A 300 15.03 7.52 -3.37
C TYR A 300 14.35 6.80 -2.21
N TYR A 301 13.62 5.74 -2.52
CA TYR A 301 12.93 4.95 -1.53
C TYR A 301 13.49 3.53 -1.53
N VAL A 302 13.73 2.98 -0.34
CA VAL A 302 14.11 1.60 -0.15
C VAL A 302 12.98 0.87 0.52
N ARG A 303 12.67 -0.32 0.01
CA ARG A 303 11.75 -1.25 0.64
C ARG A 303 12.51 -2.14 1.60
N TYR A 304 11.87 -2.50 2.70
CA TYR A 304 12.37 -3.52 3.61
C TYR A 304 11.23 -4.42 4.05
N LEU A 305 11.57 -5.63 4.51
CA LEU A 305 10.59 -6.56 5.05
C LEU A 305 10.53 -6.40 6.56
N ARG A 306 9.33 -6.19 7.10
CA ARG A 306 9.03 -6.24 8.53
C ARG A 306 8.22 -7.49 8.82
N LEU A 307 8.71 -8.28 9.76
CA LEU A 307 7.99 -9.41 10.31
C LEU A 307 7.36 -8.98 11.63
N ALA A 308 6.12 -9.36 11.85
CA ALA A 308 5.48 -9.24 13.15
C ALA A 308 5.08 -10.62 13.67
N PHE A 309 5.44 -10.92 14.90
CA PHE A 309 5.25 -12.23 15.50
C PHE A 309 4.78 -12.09 16.93
N VAL A 310 4.28 -13.21 17.46
CA VAL A 310 3.93 -13.35 18.87
C VAL A 310 4.62 -14.57 19.48
N ILE A 311 4.88 -14.49 20.78
CA ILE A 311 5.40 -15.59 21.59
C ILE A 311 4.35 -15.87 22.65
N SER A 312 3.84 -17.11 22.68
CA SER A 312 2.89 -17.52 23.71
C SER A 312 3.62 -17.77 25.02
N ASN A 313 3.19 -17.13 26.11
CA ASN A 313 3.73 -17.39 27.45
C ASN A 313 3.19 -18.70 28.06
N ASN A 314 2.26 -19.38 27.38
CA ASN A 314 1.71 -20.64 27.83
C ASN A 314 2.59 -21.81 27.35
N ALA A 315 3.33 -22.43 28.28
CA ALA A 315 4.22 -23.56 28.01
C ALA A 315 3.53 -24.73 27.29
N ALA A 316 2.23 -24.96 27.55
CA ALA A 316 1.46 -26.00 26.89
C ALA A 316 1.23 -25.71 25.39
N MET A 317 1.21 -24.44 24.99
CA MET A 317 1.03 -24.03 23.59
C MET A 317 2.36 -23.94 22.82
N GLN A 318 3.50 -23.79 23.52
CA GLN A 318 4.81 -23.66 22.88
C GLN A 318 5.26 -24.94 22.14
N SER A 319 4.75 -26.11 22.54
CA SER A 319 5.22 -27.43 22.05
C SER A 319 4.70 -27.84 20.67
N THR A 320 3.81 -27.08 20.01
CA THR A 320 3.06 -27.60 18.83
C THR A 320 3.12 -26.72 17.58
N ALA A 321 3.78 -25.55 17.62
CA ALA A 321 3.87 -24.71 16.44
C ALA A 321 4.76 -25.39 15.38
N PRO A 322 4.24 -25.67 14.16
CA PRO A 322 5.04 -26.26 13.11
C PRO A 322 6.10 -25.27 12.63
N ASN A 323 7.29 -25.79 12.28
CA ASN A 323 8.36 -24.98 11.71
C ASN A 323 7.88 -24.26 10.45
N VAL A 324 7.91 -22.93 10.47
CA VAL A 324 7.51 -22.10 9.33
C VAL A 324 8.66 -21.99 8.34
N ARG A 325 8.48 -22.55 7.14
CA ARG A 325 9.42 -22.40 6.03
C ARG A 325 8.89 -21.35 5.07
N LEU A 326 9.17 -20.08 5.38
CA LEU A 326 8.58 -18.95 4.68
C LEU A 326 9.02 -18.87 3.21
N THR A 327 8.07 -18.90 2.30
CA THR A 327 8.23 -18.54 0.88
C THR A 327 7.18 -17.51 0.49
N CYS A 328 7.17 -17.07 -0.77
CA CYS A 328 6.11 -16.20 -1.27
C CYS A 328 5.72 -16.53 -2.71
N LYS A 329 4.51 -16.14 -3.08
CA LYS A 329 4.06 -16.04 -4.47
C LYS A 329 3.51 -14.64 -4.72
N LEU A 330 4.00 -14.00 -5.78
CA LEU A 330 3.50 -12.72 -6.26
C LEU A 330 2.42 -12.94 -7.33
N PHE A 331 1.25 -12.34 -7.13
CA PHE A 331 0.15 -12.32 -8.06
C PHE A 331 0.07 -10.93 -8.70
N VAL A 332 0.65 -10.83 -9.90
CA VAL A 332 0.60 -9.64 -10.75
C VAL A 332 -0.66 -9.69 -11.61
N PRO A 333 -1.47 -8.62 -11.73
CA PRO A 333 -2.56 -8.56 -12.71
C PRO A 333 -2.06 -8.90 -14.12
N GLY A 334 -2.70 -9.85 -14.79
CA GLY A 334 -2.38 -10.16 -16.18
C GLY A 334 -2.72 -9.01 -17.12
N MET A 335 -1.87 -8.74 -18.11
CA MET A 335 -2.13 -7.70 -19.10
C MET A 335 -3.09 -8.22 -20.17
N LEU A 336 -4.25 -7.58 -20.31
CA LEU A 336 -5.28 -7.93 -21.30
C LEU A 336 -5.04 -7.20 -22.62
N GLN A 337 -4.65 -5.92 -22.54
CA GLN A 337 -4.23 -5.13 -23.68
C GLN A 337 -2.99 -4.31 -23.29
N PRO A 338 -1.95 -4.28 -24.14
CA PRO A 338 -0.77 -3.47 -23.89
C PRO A 338 -1.14 -1.99 -23.86
N PRO A 339 -0.38 -1.14 -23.15
CA PRO A 339 -0.53 0.30 -23.25
C PRO A 339 -0.17 0.80 -24.66
N GLY A 340 -0.90 1.81 -25.12
CA GLY A 340 -0.64 2.52 -26.37
C GLY A 340 -0.34 3.99 -26.12
N CYS A 341 -0.15 4.77 -27.18
CA CYS A 341 0.23 6.19 -27.08
C CYS A 341 -0.75 7.04 -26.24
N CYS A 342 -2.03 6.65 -26.17
CA CYS A 342 -3.07 7.40 -25.46
C CYS A 342 -3.88 6.56 -24.46
N HIS A 343 -3.49 5.30 -24.19
CA HIS A 343 -4.21 4.45 -23.23
C HIS A 343 -3.24 3.68 -22.33
N ALA A 344 -3.63 3.49 -21.07
CA ALA A 344 -2.79 2.86 -20.05
C ALA A 344 -2.65 1.33 -20.18
N GLY A 345 -3.24 0.75 -21.23
CA GLY A 345 -3.48 -0.67 -21.33
C GLY A 345 -4.70 -1.08 -20.50
N SER A 346 -5.03 -2.36 -20.55
CA SER A 346 -6.03 -2.95 -19.66
C SER A 346 -5.46 -4.21 -19.02
N TYR A 347 -5.90 -4.48 -17.80
CA TYR A 347 -5.36 -5.52 -16.94
C TYR A 347 -6.51 -6.31 -16.33
N GLU A 348 -6.22 -7.52 -15.85
CA GLU A 348 -7.10 -8.21 -14.92
C GLU A 348 -7.47 -7.27 -13.78
N ASN A 349 -8.76 -7.22 -13.47
CA ASN A 349 -9.25 -6.46 -12.34
C ASN A 349 -8.97 -7.21 -11.01
N GLN A 350 -9.12 -6.53 -9.87
CA GLN A 350 -8.83 -7.11 -8.55
C GLN A 350 -9.72 -8.31 -8.22
N LEU A 351 -10.93 -8.41 -8.77
CA LEU A 351 -11.80 -9.58 -8.57
C LEU A 351 -11.26 -10.79 -9.34
N GLN A 352 -10.86 -10.60 -10.59
CA GLN A 352 -10.23 -11.65 -11.42
C GLN A 352 -8.91 -12.12 -10.81
N LEU A 353 -8.07 -11.18 -10.36
CA LEU A 353 -6.81 -11.49 -9.72
C LEU A 353 -6.99 -12.30 -8.43
N ARG A 354 -7.96 -11.94 -7.60
CA ARG A 354 -8.31 -12.68 -6.38
C ARG A 354 -8.88 -14.06 -6.69
N GLN A 355 -9.71 -14.19 -7.72
CA GLN A 355 -10.19 -15.50 -8.17
C GLN A 355 -9.03 -16.38 -8.62
N ARG A 356 -8.09 -15.84 -9.39
CA ARG A 356 -6.88 -16.57 -9.80
C ARG A 356 -6.03 -16.97 -8.59
N MET A 357 -5.93 -16.13 -7.57
CA MET A 357 -5.29 -16.48 -6.31
C MET A 357 -6.01 -17.63 -5.60
N ASP A 358 -7.35 -17.58 -5.48
CA ASP A 358 -8.16 -18.66 -4.90
C ASP A 358 -7.97 -20.00 -5.65
N ASP A 359 -8.04 -19.98 -6.99
CA ASP A 359 -7.85 -21.16 -7.84
C ASP A 359 -6.45 -21.78 -7.64
N TRP A 360 -5.43 -20.94 -7.55
CA TRP A 360 -4.06 -21.39 -7.26
C TRP A 360 -3.96 -22.03 -5.88
N MET A 361 -4.58 -21.41 -4.87
CA MET A 361 -4.61 -21.92 -3.50
C MET A 361 -5.34 -23.25 -3.39
N LYS A 362 -6.43 -23.44 -4.15
CA LYS A 362 -7.15 -24.73 -4.25
C LYS A 362 -6.30 -25.82 -4.89
N ALA A 363 -5.62 -25.49 -5.98
CA ALA A 363 -4.81 -26.46 -6.72
C ALA A 363 -3.56 -26.90 -5.96
N THR A 364 -2.97 -26.03 -5.15
CA THR A 364 -1.73 -26.31 -4.42
C THR A 364 -1.94 -26.72 -2.96
N ALA A 365 -3.14 -26.49 -2.42
CA ALA A 365 -3.42 -26.60 -0.98
C ALA A 365 -2.41 -25.84 -0.11
N ALA A 366 -1.91 -24.70 -0.61
CA ALA A 366 -0.86 -23.97 0.07
C ALA A 366 -1.31 -23.44 1.44
N ARG A 367 -0.39 -23.46 2.42
CA ARG A 367 -0.61 -22.91 3.75
C ARG A 367 -0.22 -21.43 3.75
N ILE A 368 -1.22 -20.56 3.88
CA ILE A 368 -1.01 -19.12 3.94
C ILE A 368 -0.57 -18.73 5.35
N VAL A 369 0.46 -17.90 5.41
CA VAL A 369 0.88 -17.20 6.62
C VAL A 369 0.34 -15.78 6.65
N ALA A 370 0.52 -15.04 5.56
CA ALA A 370 0.05 -13.67 5.43
C ALA A 370 -0.23 -13.34 3.94
N VAL A 371 -1.01 -12.30 3.71
CA VAL A 371 -1.23 -11.73 2.38
C VAL A 371 -1.06 -10.23 2.49
N GLU A 372 -0.36 -9.65 1.53
CA GLU A 372 -0.10 -8.21 1.44
C GLU A 372 -0.63 -7.68 0.10
N THR A 373 -1.40 -6.59 0.16
CA THR A 373 -1.74 -5.76 -1.01
C THR A 373 -0.62 -4.74 -1.26
N ILE A 374 -0.02 -4.77 -2.45
CA ILE A 374 1.13 -3.93 -2.80
C ILE A 374 0.76 -2.99 -3.96
N GLN A 375 1.11 -1.71 -3.83
CA GLN A 375 1.07 -0.75 -4.92
C GLN A 375 2.47 -0.63 -5.55
N MET A 376 2.60 -1.03 -6.81
CA MET A 376 3.85 -0.93 -7.57
C MET A 376 3.71 0.03 -8.73
N ARG A 377 4.72 0.87 -8.93
CA ARG A 377 4.75 1.80 -10.06
C ARG A 377 4.89 1.02 -11.37
N VAL A 378 4.22 1.51 -12.39
CA VAL A 378 4.35 1.02 -13.76
C VAL A 378 4.97 2.12 -14.60
N PHE A 379 5.84 1.76 -15.53
CA PHE A 379 6.46 2.68 -16.52
C PHE A 379 7.33 3.78 -15.91
N SER A 380 7.67 3.70 -14.62
CA SER A 380 8.49 4.66 -13.89
C SER A 380 9.24 3.95 -12.77
N GLY A 381 10.17 4.65 -12.12
CA GLY A 381 10.93 4.10 -10.99
C GLY A 381 11.85 2.95 -11.38
N ALA A 382 12.28 2.19 -10.36
CA ALA A 382 13.13 1.01 -10.54
C ALA A 382 12.35 -0.15 -11.15
N GLU A 383 11.05 -0.20 -10.91
CA GLU A 383 10.14 -1.23 -11.39
C GLU A 383 10.18 -1.35 -12.92
N ASN A 384 10.33 -0.22 -13.61
CA ASN A 384 10.45 -0.19 -15.07
C ASN A 384 11.66 -0.95 -15.62
N THR A 385 12.76 -0.95 -14.89
CA THR A 385 14.03 -1.53 -15.36
C THR A 385 14.39 -2.85 -14.67
N GLU A 386 13.93 -3.03 -13.43
CA GLU A 386 14.33 -4.13 -12.56
C GLU A 386 13.17 -5.10 -12.24
N GLY A 387 11.93 -4.75 -12.59
CA GLY A 387 10.75 -5.57 -12.29
C GLY A 387 10.16 -5.34 -10.91
N PHE A 388 9.13 -6.12 -10.55
CA PHE A 388 8.38 -5.96 -9.31
C PHE A 388 9.08 -6.53 -8.06
N ASP A 389 10.18 -7.25 -8.25
CA ASP A 389 11.03 -7.73 -7.16
C ASP A 389 12.07 -6.68 -6.70
N THR A 390 12.08 -5.49 -7.28
CA THR A 390 12.99 -4.42 -6.84
C THR A 390 12.65 -3.93 -5.43
N MET A 391 13.69 -3.85 -4.59
CA MET A 391 13.58 -3.34 -3.22
C MET A 391 13.88 -1.85 -3.12
N HIS A 392 13.80 -1.11 -4.22
CA HIS A 392 13.90 0.33 -4.19
C HIS A 392 13.07 0.98 -5.31
N THR A 393 12.88 2.29 -5.24
CA THR A 393 12.26 3.06 -6.33
C THR A 393 12.66 4.53 -6.23
N TRP A 394 12.39 5.31 -7.27
CA TRP A 394 12.67 6.74 -7.32
C TRP A 394 11.57 7.48 -8.06
N ASN A 395 11.36 8.75 -7.70
CA ASN A 395 10.50 9.64 -8.46
C ASN A 395 11.20 10.06 -9.77
N LEU A 396 10.47 10.03 -10.87
CA LEU A 396 10.88 10.74 -12.09
C LEU A 396 10.51 12.21 -11.91
N VAL A 397 11.51 13.08 -11.96
CA VAL A 397 11.31 14.53 -11.97
C VAL A 397 11.35 14.98 -13.42
N THR A 398 10.21 15.38 -13.97
CA THR A 398 10.16 15.99 -15.30
C THR A 398 10.45 17.48 -15.16
N THR A 399 11.60 17.93 -15.67
CA THR A 399 11.93 19.35 -15.74
C THR A 399 11.30 19.96 -16.98
N HIS A 400 10.10 20.51 -16.86
CA HIS A 400 9.56 21.36 -17.93
C HIS A 400 10.28 22.70 -17.90
N VAL A 401 11.30 22.86 -18.75
CA VAL A 401 11.80 24.19 -19.09
C VAL A 401 10.73 24.84 -19.96
N GLN A 402 9.83 25.62 -19.33
CA GLN A 402 9.06 26.61 -20.09
C GLN A 402 10.07 27.58 -20.70
N GLN A 403 10.48 27.32 -21.95
CA GLN A 403 11.11 28.37 -22.75
C GLN A 403 10.08 29.47 -22.88
N GLY A 404 10.27 30.54 -22.10
CA GLY A 404 9.47 31.74 -22.17
C GLY A 404 9.56 32.33 -23.58
N GLY A 405 8.59 31.98 -24.42
CA GLY A 405 8.38 32.60 -25.71
C GLY A 405 7.96 34.06 -25.51
N ARG A 406 8.95 34.96 -25.39
CA ARG A 406 8.81 36.39 -25.64
C ARG A 406 9.92 36.86 -26.58
N GLY A 407 9.95 36.25 -27.77
CA GLY A 407 10.55 36.87 -28.94
C GLY A 407 9.46 37.54 -29.75
N HIS A 408 8.95 38.70 -29.31
CA HIS A 408 8.28 39.62 -30.23
C HIS A 408 9.36 40.11 -31.20
N GLY A 409 9.44 39.47 -32.37
CA GLY A 409 10.18 39.99 -33.51
C GLY A 409 9.48 41.24 -34.01
N HIS A 410 9.90 42.41 -33.54
CA HIS A 410 9.66 43.64 -34.27
C HIS A 410 10.53 43.62 -35.53
N GLY A 411 9.91 43.34 -36.67
CA GLY A 411 10.47 43.69 -37.97
C GLY A 411 10.47 45.21 -38.13
N GLY A 412 11.62 45.85 -37.91
CA GLY A 412 12.02 47.06 -38.63
C GLY A 412 13.16 46.63 -39.57
N GLY A 413 13.11 46.85 -40.88
CA GLY A 413 12.76 48.10 -41.53
C GLY A 413 14.05 48.87 -41.77
N PHE A 414 14.63 48.68 -42.95
CA PHE A 414 15.83 49.32 -43.49
C PHE A 414 15.97 50.81 -43.13
N HIS A 415 17.20 51.26 -42.83
CA HIS A 415 17.77 52.46 -43.46
C HIS A 415 19.30 52.49 -43.29
N GLU A 416 20.01 52.47 -44.43
CA GLU A 416 21.39 52.92 -44.55
C GLU A 416 21.48 54.44 -44.38
N GLY A 417 22.52 54.91 -43.69
CA GLY A 417 22.85 56.33 -43.56
C GLY A 417 24.26 56.53 -43.02
N HIS A 418 25.10 57.15 -43.85
CA HIS A 418 26.51 57.51 -43.64
C HIS A 418 26.70 58.77 -42.77
N HIS A 419 27.96 58.99 -42.33
CA HIS A 419 28.55 60.12 -41.56
C HIS A 419 28.39 60.04 -40.04
N GLY A 420 29.33 60.43 -39.19
CA GLY A 420 30.63 61.12 -39.26
C GLY A 420 31.07 61.32 -37.80
N GLY A 421 32.37 61.41 -37.51
CA GLY A 421 32.91 61.30 -36.15
C GLY A 421 32.52 62.41 -35.17
N HIS A 422 32.67 62.13 -33.88
CA HIS A 422 33.30 63.00 -32.87
C HIS A 422 33.47 62.26 -31.53
N ALA A 423 34.43 62.77 -30.76
CA ALA A 423 34.99 62.19 -29.55
C ALA A 423 34.31 62.67 -28.25
N HIS A 424 34.63 61.93 -27.18
CA HIS A 424 34.58 62.26 -25.75
C HIS A 424 33.22 62.41 -25.05
N GLY A 425 33.07 61.67 -23.95
CA GLY A 425 32.05 61.88 -22.93
C GLY A 425 31.87 60.66 -22.02
N HIS A 426 32.73 60.50 -21.02
CA HIS A 426 32.52 59.56 -19.92
C HIS A 426 31.25 59.95 -19.14
N HIS A 427 30.18 59.17 -19.27
CA HIS A 427 29.03 59.19 -18.37
C HIS A 427 28.88 57.83 -17.68
N GLY A 428 28.90 57.86 -16.34
CA GLY A 428 28.63 56.71 -15.50
C GLY A 428 27.18 56.24 -15.66
N GLY A 429 27.01 55.09 -16.29
CA GLY A 429 25.72 54.39 -16.38
C GLY A 429 25.56 53.44 -15.19
N TYR A 430 24.55 53.71 -14.36
CA TYR A 430 24.03 52.72 -13.42
C TYR A 430 23.43 51.55 -14.24
N ALA A 431 24.15 50.44 -14.30
CA ALA A 431 23.69 49.22 -14.92
C ALA A 431 22.58 48.61 -14.06
N HIS A 432 21.32 48.87 -14.42
CA HIS A 432 20.20 48.07 -13.95
C HIS A 432 20.30 46.67 -14.58
N GLY A 433 21.03 45.79 -13.91
CA GLY A 433 21.02 44.36 -14.21
C GLY A 433 19.64 43.79 -13.92
N HIS A 434 18.80 43.69 -14.94
CA HIS A 434 17.59 42.88 -14.89
C HIS A 434 18.00 41.40 -14.79
N HIS A 435 18.17 40.93 -13.55
CA HIS A 435 18.20 39.50 -13.27
C HIS A 435 16.83 38.92 -13.60
N HIS A 436 16.70 38.35 -14.79
CA HIS A 436 15.61 37.43 -15.11
C HIS A 436 15.75 36.21 -14.20
N HIS A 437 15.05 36.22 -13.06
CA HIS A 437 14.81 35.02 -12.29
C HIS A 437 13.94 34.09 -13.12
N THR A 438 14.56 33.17 -13.87
CA THR A 438 13.88 32.00 -14.41
C THR A 438 13.56 31.08 -13.24
N THR A 439 12.34 31.17 -12.72
CA THR A 439 11.79 30.20 -11.78
C THR A 439 11.44 28.94 -12.56
N THR A 440 12.33 27.95 -12.57
CA THR A 440 12.01 26.59 -13.05
C THR A 440 11.01 25.96 -12.09
N HIS A 441 9.76 25.84 -12.54
CA HIS A 441 8.73 25.08 -11.83
C HIS A 441 8.90 23.59 -12.15
N HIS A 442 9.21 22.80 -11.12
CA HIS A 442 9.27 21.36 -11.21
C HIS A 442 7.86 20.79 -10.97
N HIS A 443 7.21 20.33 -12.04
CA HIS A 443 5.90 19.69 -11.92
C HIS A 443 6.07 18.19 -11.68
N LYS A 444 5.35 17.65 -10.68
CA LYS A 444 5.31 16.19 -10.48
C LYS A 444 4.43 15.58 -11.56
N ALA A 445 4.99 14.65 -12.35
CA ALA A 445 4.22 13.91 -13.36
C ALA A 445 3.16 13.02 -12.70
N SER A 446 2.08 12.70 -13.42
CA SER A 446 1.14 11.67 -12.99
C SER A 446 1.82 10.31 -12.98
N GLU A 447 1.62 9.54 -11.92
CA GLU A 447 2.21 8.22 -11.74
C GLU A 447 1.11 7.15 -11.86
N ARG A 448 1.44 6.01 -12.49
CA ARG A 448 0.52 4.87 -12.58
C ARG A 448 1.00 3.76 -11.66
N TYR A 449 0.06 3.14 -10.97
CA TYR A 449 0.31 2.06 -10.03
C TYR A 449 -0.53 0.85 -10.39
N LEU A 450 0.07 -0.34 -10.30
CA LEU A 450 -0.65 -1.60 -10.26
C LEU A 450 -0.80 -2.05 -8.82
N THR A 451 -1.98 -2.61 -8.52
CA THR A 451 -2.28 -3.33 -7.28
C THR A 451 -1.97 -4.80 -7.48
N LEU A 452 -1.07 -5.33 -6.67
CA LEU A 452 -0.66 -6.73 -6.68
C LEU A 452 -0.98 -7.38 -5.33
N TYR A 453 -1.01 -8.71 -5.31
CA TYR A 453 -1.06 -9.47 -4.07
C TYR A 453 0.20 -10.28 -3.90
N ARG A 454 0.78 -10.24 -2.70
CA ARG A 454 1.84 -11.16 -2.31
C ARG A 454 1.33 -12.10 -1.24
N ALA A 455 1.26 -13.38 -1.56
CA ALA A 455 0.94 -14.43 -0.59
C ALA A 455 2.23 -14.94 0.04
N TYR A 456 2.34 -14.86 1.35
CA TYR A 456 3.40 -15.48 2.12
C TYR A 456 2.95 -16.87 2.54
N LEU A 457 3.76 -17.87 2.21
CA LEU A 457 3.39 -19.27 2.30
C LEU A 457 4.34 -20.01 3.22
N ASP A 458 3.86 -21.10 3.78
CA ASP A 458 4.66 -21.99 4.60
C ASP A 458 4.95 -23.30 3.86
N GLY A 459 6.14 -23.38 3.29
CA GLY A 459 6.55 -24.48 2.43
C GLY A 459 6.85 -24.02 1.01
N PHE A 460 7.19 -24.97 0.14
CA PHE A 460 7.47 -24.74 -1.27
C PHE A 460 6.34 -25.36 -2.09
N TYR A 461 5.77 -24.57 -2.98
CA TYR A 461 4.63 -24.96 -3.80
C TYR A 461 4.97 -24.72 -5.27
N SER A 462 4.86 -25.77 -6.08
CA SER A 462 5.05 -25.68 -7.53
C SER A 462 3.82 -25.07 -8.20
N GLU A 463 4.01 -24.43 -9.35
CA GLU A 463 2.88 -24.02 -10.19
C GLU A 463 2.09 -25.25 -10.66
N PRO A 464 0.75 -25.27 -10.49
CA PRO A 464 -0.09 -26.34 -11.01
C PRO A 464 0.06 -26.45 -12.54
N PRO A 465 0.11 -27.67 -13.11
CA PRO A 465 0.13 -27.86 -14.56
C PRO A 465 -1.07 -27.17 -15.22
N GLY A 466 -0.83 -26.39 -16.28
CA GLY A 466 -1.88 -25.68 -17.02
C GLY A 466 -2.45 -24.46 -16.30
N PHE A 467 -1.87 -24.02 -15.18
CA PHE A 467 -2.28 -22.77 -14.56
C PHE A 467 -2.02 -21.60 -15.52
N PRO A 468 -3.01 -20.72 -15.77
CA PRO A 468 -2.92 -19.72 -16.84
C PRO A 468 -1.74 -18.78 -16.61
N GLN A 469 -0.83 -18.75 -17.58
CA GLN A 469 0.21 -17.73 -17.69
C GLN A 469 -0.35 -16.60 -18.56
N LEU A 470 -0.70 -15.49 -17.92
CA LEU A 470 -1.10 -14.29 -18.64
C LEU A 470 0.14 -13.51 -19.10
N PRO A 471 0.03 -12.70 -20.17
CA PRO A 471 1.15 -11.87 -20.63
C PRO A 471 1.74 -11.08 -19.47
N SER A 472 3.05 -11.22 -19.26
CA SER A 472 3.73 -10.59 -18.15
C SER A 472 3.87 -9.08 -18.39
N VAL A 473 3.37 -8.29 -17.44
CA VAL A 473 3.59 -6.84 -17.42
C VAL A 473 5.09 -6.53 -17.39
N GLU A 474 5.89 -7.34 -16.70
CA GLU A 474 7.34 -7.16 -16.61
C GLU A 474 8.04 -7.46 -17.94
N GLU A 475 7.61 -8.50 -18.66
CA GLU A 475 8.15 -8.79 -19.99
C GLU A 475 7.85 -7.65 -20.96
N TYR A 476 6.63 -7.11 -20.92
CA TYR A 476 6.26 -5.94 -21.71
C TYR A 476 7.12 -4.72 -21.35
N MET A 477 7.25 -4.42 -20.06
CA MET A 477 8.07 -3.29 -19.59
C MET A 477 9.54 -3.45 -20.01
N ARG A 478 10.10 -4.66 -19.89
CA ARG A 478 11.48 -4.95 -20.30
C ARG A 478 11.68 -4.81 -21.81
N ALA A 479 10.72 -5.28 -22.61
CA ALA A 479 10.79 -5.18 -24.08
C ALA A 479 10.69 -3.72 -24.58
N ASN A 480 10.00 -2.86 -23.83
CA ASN A 480 9.75 -1.46 -24.21
C ASN A 480 10.54 -0.44 -23.37
N ALA A 481 11.46 -0.88 -22.51
CA ALA A 481 12.24 0.01 -21.65
C ALA A 481 13.10 1.01 -22.44
N SER A 482 13.45 0.68 -23.69
CA SER A 482 14.22 1.52 -24.61
C SER A 482 13.35 2.33 -25.58
N SER A 483 12.06 2.00 -25.70
CA SER A 483 11.11 2.73 -26.54
C SER A 483 10.83 4.07 -25.84
N CYS A 484 11.20 5.17 -26.50
CA CYS A 484 11.08 6.52 -25.95
C CYS A 484 9.74 6.70 -25.25
N THR A 485 9.81 7.06 -23.97
CA THR A 485 8.71 7.06 -23.01
C THR A 485 7.51 7.80 -23.60
N ILE A 486 6.37 7.10 -23.72
CA ILE A 486 5.09 7.73 -24.06
C ILE A 486 4.86 8.81 -23.00
N MET A 487 5.08 10.07 -23.38
CA MET A 487 4.85 11.25 -22.55
C MET A 487 3.36 11.51 -22.38
#